data_AF-A0A2A2XXW9-F1
#
_entry.id   AF-A0A2A2XXW9-F1
#
_cell.length_a   1.000
_cell.length_b   1.000
_cell.length_c   1.000
_cell.angle_alpha   90.00
_cell.angle_beta   90.00
_cell.angle_gamma   90.00
#
_symmetry.space_group_name_H-M   'P 1'
#
loop_
_entity.id
_entity.type
_entity.pdbx_description
1 polymer ?
#
loop_
_entity_poly.entity_id
_entity_poly.type
_entity_poly.pdbx_seq_one_letter_code
_entity_poly.pdbx_strand_id
1 'polypeptide(L)'
;MSQEDIASHIEEALALLDIGLEQESEAIIQKLLVQTPTAEVHSAAIFIFNRLGRFIRASVSADILLDQKRLLSADELFRIALSFNFSGRLQEAYDIEKSISPQNNEQSLVRLYGLACKSNRLGLHAEALMHLLGCFSFQNTDSWDAHRKIFLDSELSSLWEKIPSIPLSLRQAMRYCNLPFDEILALNESLTPLRCVDQMDMHAMPKKFHELLHPVYATCFDISPSAEAANPALAAEFAAWQGAVVAPRLDAFRALRDRIAAMVLEQQLTFAQFQASKGRFGCARNHLVCHLLQAPGANLATLPDIPLLRPLIEEFRAQEAECPDSFRALISWAHREEPETFLRDVLPEMPTLNRNSGYALLAAGCMHYRLGDTAAAIESWSACAHLWPLDDAPVMNAAMLLSGEKRWDEATLLINRLPHECMKSMLWKRANHAIQERRTFSLSSKTNPAPRIPTPTFGNLYSGADEEFLVENKKFTPIVC
;
A
#
# COMPACT_ATOMS: atom_id res chain seq x y z
N MET A 1 -35.98 15.06 31.69
CA MET A 1 -35.35 13.72 31.85
C MET A 1 -33.97 13.92 32.42
N SER A 2 -33.52 13.00 33.29
CA SER A 2 -32.13 12.98 33.75
C SER A 2 -31.20 12.53 32.62
N GLN A 3 -29.88 12.74 32.74
CA GLN A 3 -28.92 12.24 31.76
C GLN A 3 -28.91 10.71 31.65
N GLU A 4 -29.12 10.02 32.79
CA GLU A 4 -29.21 8.56 32.85
C GLU A 4 -30.47 8.04 32.13
N ASP A 5 -31.60 8.76 32.25
CA ASP A 5 -32.80 8.45 31.48
C ASP A 5 -32.56 8.60 29.96
N ILE A 6 -31.85 9.65 29.53
CA ILE A 6 -31.55 9.87 28.10
C ILE A 6 -30.67 8.74 27.54
N ALA A 7 -29.60 8.38 28.27
CA ALA A 7 -28.69 7.32 27.86
C ALA A 7 -29.43 5.97 27.72
N SER A 8 -30.29 5.62 28.69
CA SER A 8 -31.08 4.39 28.65
C SER A 8 -32.03 4.33 27.45
N HIS A 9 -32.71 5.43 27.10
CA HIS A 9 -33.58 5.45 25.91
C HIS A 9 -32.79 5.39 24.59
N ILE A 10 -31.58 5.96 24.54
CA ILE A 10 -30.70 5.81 23.38
C ILE A 10 -30.27 4.34 23.22
N GLU A 11 -29.83 3.70 24.29
CA GLU A 11 -29.48 2.27 24.28
C GLU A 11 -30.67 1.39 23.86
N GLU A 12 -31.86 1.68 24.37
CA GLU A 12 -33.09 0.98 23.97
C GLU A 12 -33.37 1.17 22.47
N ALA A 13 -33.30 2.39 21.95
CA ALA A 13 -33.52 2.67 20.54
C ALA A 13 -32.51 1.93 19.64
N LEU A 14 -31.24 1.86 20.04
CA LEU A 14 -30.20 1.15 19.31
C LEU A 14 -30.42 -0.38 19.36
N ALA A 15 -30.75 -0.92 20.52
CA ALA A 15 -31.04 -2.34 20.68
C ALA A 15 -32.25 -2.79 19.84
N LEU A 16 -33.31 -1.97 19.79
CA LEU A 16 -34.49 -2.23 18.95
C LEU A 16 -34.12 -2.24 17.46
N LEU A 17 -33.26 -1.30 17.03
CA LEU A 17 -32.76 -1.26 15.66
C LEU A 17 -31.96 -2.53 15.30
N ASP A 18 -31.14 -3.02 16.22
CA ASP A 18 -30.30 -4.21 16.00
C ASP A 18 -31.11 -5.51 15.89
N ILE A 19 -32.30 -5.57 16.52
CA ILE A 19 -33.23 -6.71 16.39
C ILE A 19 -34.30 -6.52 15.31
N GLY A 20 -34.21 -5.45 14.49
CA GLY A 20 -35.11 -5.21 13.36
C GLY A 20 -36.44 -4.54 13.70
N LEU A 21 -36.62 -4.03 14.93
CA LEU A 21 -37.78 -3.24 15.35
C LEU A 21 -37.58 -1.76 14.99
N GLU A 22 -37.55 -1.50 13.67
CA GLU A 22 -37.20 -0.21 13.09
C GLU A 22 -38.16 0.92 13.49
N GLN A 23 -39.48 0.65 13.53
CA GLN A 23 -40.49 1.66 13.82
C GLN A 23 -40.43 2.11 15.28
N GLU A 24 -40.22 1.17 16.19
CA GLU A 24 -40.10 1.40 17.62
C GLU A 24 -38.81 2.16 17.94
N SER A 25 -37.68 1.76 17.34
CA SER A 25 -36.42 2.49 17.41
C SER A 25 -36.59 3.95 16.96
N GLU A 26 -37.21 4.14 15.78
CA GLU A 26 -37.44 5.46 15.22
C GLU A 26 -38.37 6.32 16.10
N ALA A 27 -39.40 5.72 16.72
CA ALA A 27 -40.33 6.43 17.59
C ALA A 27 -39.64 6.95 18.88
N ILE A 28 -38.76 6.15 19.49
CA ILE A 28 -38.03 6.56 20.69
C ILE A 28 -37.10 7.74 20.38
N ILE A 29 -36.30 7.65 19.31
CA ILE A 29 -35.35 8.72 19.00
C ILE A 29 -36.06 10.02 18.59
N GLN A 30 -37.22 9.92 17.92
CA GLN A 30 -38.05 11.09 17.62
C GLN A 30 -38.57 11.79 18.87
N LYS A 31 -39.02 11.01 19.86
CA LYS A 31 -39.47 11.57 21.14
C LYS A 31 -38.33 12.30 21.86
N LEU A 32 -37.13 11.73 21.86
CA LEU A 32 -35.94 12.35 22.46
C LEU A 32 -35.57 13.65 21.75
N LEU A 33 -35.59 13.69 20.41
CA LEU A 33 -35.30 14.91 19.63
C LEU A 33 -36.27 16.06 19.94
N VAL A 34 -37.53 15.77 20.28
CA VAL A 34 -38.52 16.79 20.64
C VAL A 34 -38.37 17.24 22.09
N GLN A 35 -38.15 16.30 23.01
CA GLN A 35 -38.20 16.57 24.45
C GLN A 35 -36.85 17.03 25.03
N THR A 36 -35.75 16.52 24.47
CA THR A 36 -34.39 16.70 25.02
C THR A 36 -33.33 16.63 23.90
N PRO A 37 -33.26 17.62 22.98
CA PRO A 37 -32.33 17.59 21.84
C PRO A 37 -30.88 17.90 22.25
N THR A 38 -30.21 16.93 22.89
CA THR A 38 -28.79 17.06 23.26
C THR A 38 -27.88 16.60 22.11
N ALA A 39 -26.58 16.88 22.24
CA ALA A 39 -25.55 16.43 21.30
C ALA A 39 -25.57 14.90 21.10
N GLU A 40 -25.73 14.15 22.19
CA GLU A 40 -25.77 12.70 22.21
C GLU A 40 -27.01 12.17 21.50
N VAL A 41 -28.16 12.82 21.71
CA VAL A 41 -29.42 12.48 21.02
C VAL A 41 -29.29 12.73 19.51
N HIS A 42 -28.71 13.86 19.09
CA HIS A 42 -28.47 14.11 17.67
C HIS A 42 -27.48 13.12 17.05
N SER A 43 -26.40 12.78 17.77
CA SER A 43 -25.41 11.78 17.33
C SER A 43 -26.05 10.39 17.14
N ALA A 44 -26.88 9.95 18.09
CA ALA A 44 -27.66 8.72 18.00
C ALA A 44 -28.69 8.77 16.86
N ALA A 45 -29.37 9.90 16.69
CA ALA A 45 -30.34 10.11 15.61
C ALA A 45 -29.71 10.01 14.21
N ILE A 46 -28.51 10.59 14.00
CA ILE A 46 -27.78 10.46 12.74
C ILE A 46 -27.52 8.99 12.43
N PHE A 47 -27.06 8.21 13.43
CA PHE A 47 -26.81 6.78 13.26
C PHE A 47 -28.08 6.00 12.90
N ILE A 48 -29.16 6.15 13.68
CA ILE A 48 -30.43 5.45 13.45
C ILE A 48 -31.01 5.85 12.09
N PHE A 49 -31.08 7.14 11.77
CA PHE A 49 -31.66 7.59 10.50
C PHE A 49 -30.84 7.16 9.29
N ASN A 50 -29.50 7.13 9.36
CA ASN A 50 -28.68 6.55 8.30
C ASN A 50 -29.00 5.07 8.11
N ARG A 51 -29.12 4.31 9.21
CA ARG A 51 -29.48 2.87 9.18
C ARG A 51 -30.86 2.55 8.63
N LEU A 52 -31.78 3.51 8.67
CA LEU A 52 -33.13 3.38 8.13
C LEU A 52 -33.28 4.01 6.73
N GLY A 53 -32.17 4.46 6.11
CA GLY A 53 -32.19 5.16 4.82
C GLY A 53 -32.93 6.51 4.85
N ARG A 54 -33.08 7.13 6.04
CA ARG A 54 -33.76 8.42 6.26
C ARG A 54 -32.77 9.59 6.16
N PHE A 55 -32.00 9.65 5.08
CA PHE A 55 -30.82 10.52 4.98
C PHE A 55 -31.10 12.01 5.11
N ILE A 56 -32.24 12.51 4.62
CA ILE A 56 -32.62 13.92 4.79
C ILE A 56 -32.79 14.26 6.28
N ARG A 57 -33.35 13.35 7.09
CA ARG A 57 -33.49 13.54 8.53
C ARG A 57 -32.17 13.43 9.26
N ALA A 58 -31.32 12.49 8.82
CA ALA A 58 -29.96 12.37 9.32
C ALA A 58 -29.14 13.65 9.04
N SER A 59 -29.26 14.25 7.85
CA SER A 59 -28.55 15.49 7.51
C SER A 59 -29.03 16.68 8.34
N VAL A 60 -30.33 16.78 8.64
CA VAL A 60 -30.86 17.83 9.54
C VAL A 60 -30.27 17.70 10.94
N SER A 61 -30.17 16.47 11.47
CA SER A 61 -29.54 16.23 12.78
C SER A 61 -28.04 16.51 12.74
N ALA A 62 -27.38 16.23 11.62
CA ALA A 62 -25.97 16.54 11.41
C ALA A 62 -25.66 18.04 11.39
N ASP A 63 -26.49 18.85 10.72
CA ASP A 63 -26.35 20.32 10.74
C ASP A 63 -26.40 20.87 12.17
N ILE A 64 -27.40 20.43 12.95
CA ILE A 64 -27.56 20.85 14.34
C ILE A 64 -26.34 20.42 15.17
N LEU A 65 -25.81 19.22 14.94
CA LEU A 65 -24.63 18.72 15.66
C LEU A 65 -23.36 19.51 15.35
N LEU A 66 -23.18 19.91 14.08
CA LEU A 66 -22.06 20.76 13.64
C LEU A 66 -22.14 22.17 14.25
N ASP A 67 -23.35 22.72 14.39
CA ASP A 67 -23.58 24.07 14.94
C ASP A 67 -23.28 24.20 16.45
N GLN A 68 -23.19 23.08 17.18
CA GLN A 68 -22.94 23.07 18.63
C GLN A 68 -21.49 23.45 19.02
N LYS A 69 -20.60 23.71 18.06
CA LYS A 69 -19.20 24.17 18.28
C LYS A 69 -18.39 23.30 19.25
N ARG A 70 -18.71 22.01 19.35
CA ARG A 70 -17.92 21.03 20.10
C ARG A 70 -16.96 20.29 19.19
N LEU A 71 -15.97 19.65 19.80
CA LEU A 71 -15.14 18.68 19.10
C LEU A 71 -15.98 17.44 18.81
N LEU A 72 -15.99 17.03 17.54
CA LEU A 72 -16.66 15.81 17.05
C LEU A 72 -15.62 14.69 16.95
N SER A 73 -16.03 13.46 17.27
CA SER A 73 -15.17 12.30 17.05
C SER A 73 -15.06 11.95 15.56
N ALA A 74 -14.04 11.16 15.18
CA ALA A 74 -13.90 10.68 13.81
C ALA A 74 -15.14 9.90 13.34
N ASP A 75 -15.69 9.04 14.21
CA ASP A 75 -16.88 8.24 13.89
C ASP A 75 -18.13 9.12 13.68
N GLU A 76 -18.27 10.19 14.46
CA GLU A 76 -19.34 11.18 14.26
C GLU A 76 -19.19 11.89 12.91
N LEU A 77 -17.98 12.31 12.56
CA LEU A 77 -17.71 12.93 11.27
C LEU A 77 -17.96 11.98 10.10
N PHE A 78 -17.61 10.69 10.21
CA PHE A 78 -17.96 9.68 9.20
C PHE A 78 -19.46 9.55 9.01
N ARG A 79 -20.23 9.49 10.10
CA ARG A 79 -21.71 9.38 10.05
C ARG A 79 -22.36 10.64 9.46
N ILE A 80 -21.82 11.81 9.76
CA ILE A 80 -22.23 13.08 9.16
C ILE A 80 -21.91 13.10 7.65
N ALA A 81 -20.68 12.74 7.27
CA ALA A 81 -20.31 12.66 5.85
C ALA A 81 -21.21 11.69 5.08
N LEU A 82 -21.58 10.56 5.69
CA LEU A 82 -22.50 9.58 5.12
C LEU A 82 -23.91 10.18 4.90
N SER A 83 -24.46 10.88 5.90
CA SER A 83 -25.79 11.48 5.79
C SER A 83 -25.84 12.56 4.71
N PHE A 84 -24.79 13.36 4.59
CA PHE A 84 -24.65 14.34 3.52
C PHE A 84 -24.48 13.69 2.14
N ASN A 85 -23.73 12.58 2.05
CA ASN A 85 -23.53 11.86 0.79
C ASN A 85 -24.85 11.40 0.16
N PHE A 86 -25.70 10.77 0.97
CA PHE A 86 -26.95 10.19 0.50
C PHE A 86 -28.13 11.16 0.49
N SER A 87 -28.04 12.30 1.18
CA SER A 87 -29.01 13.40 1.05
C SER A 87 -28.73 14.31 -0.16
N GLY A 88 -27.64 14.08 -0.89
CA GLY A 88 -27.25 14.83 -2.10
C GLY A 88 -26.32 16.01 -1.87
N ARG A 89 -25.89 16.25 -0.62
CA ARG A 89 -24.92 17.30 -0.22
C ARG A 89 -23.48 16.80 -0.39
N LEU A 90 -23.17 16.41 -1.62
CA LEU A 90 -21.95 15.65 -1.95
C LEU A 90 -20.64 16.41 -1.66
N GLN A 91 -20.59 17.71 -1.98
CA GLN A 91 -19.39 18.53 -1.74
C GLN A 91 -19.08 18.62 -0.24
N GLU A 92 -20.10 18.87 0.58
CA GLU A 92 -19.97 18.98 2.04
C GLU A 92 -19.56 17.65 2.67
N ALA A 93 -20.14 16.55 2.18
CA ALA A 93 -19.74 15.20 2.59
C ALA A 93 -18.25 14.93 2.34
N TYR A 94 -17.75 15.33 1.16
CA TYR A 94 -16.36 15.17 0.77
C TYR A 94 -15.43 16.04 1.63
N ASP A 95 -15.77 17.31 1.87
CA ASP A 95 -14.97 18.22 2.68
C ASP A 95 -14.87 17.77 4.14
N ILE A 96 -15.98 17.27 4.71
CA ILE A 96 -15.99 16.70 6.07
C ILE A 96 -15.09 15.46 6.13
N GLU A 97 -15.26 14.49 5.22
CA GLU A 97 -14.47 13.26 5.25
C GLU A 97 -12.97 13.51 5.04
N LYS A 98 -12.63 14.51 4.22
CA LYS A 98 -11.25 14.95 4.02
C LYS A 98 -10.63 15.49 5.30
N SER A 99 -11.41 16.13 6.17
CA SER A 99 -10.96 16.69 7.44
C SER A 99 -10.71 15.66 8.55
N ILE A 100 -11.20 14.42 8.37
CA ILE A 100 -11.06 13.35 9.36
C ILE A 100 -9.60 12.91 9.49
N SER A 101 -9.09 12.92 10.72
CA SER A 101 -7.81 12.31 11.10
C SER A 101 -8.06 10.88 11.62
N PRO A 102 -7.82 9.83 10.80
CA PRO A 102 -8.09 8.45 11.19
C PRO A 102 -7.17 8.00 12.33
N GLN A 103 -7.71 7.23 13.26
CA GLN A 103 -6.98 6.73 14.44
C GLN A 103 -6.37 5.34 14.22
N ASN A 104 -6.82 4.63 13.19
CA ASN A 104 -6.36 3.29 12.85
C ASN A 104 -6.41 3.03 11.33
N ASN A 105 -5.93 1.85 10.91
CA ASN A 105 -5.88 1.46 9.50
C ASN A 105 -7.28 1.27 8.87
N GLU A 106 -8.24 0.77 9.64
CA GLU A 106 -9.61 0.54 9.17
C GLU A 106 -10.32 1.88 8.87
N GLN A 107 -10.27 2.84 9.78
CA GLN A 107 -10.76 4.19 9.55
C GLN A 107 -10.04 4.87 8.38
N SER A 108 -8.74 4.60 8.19
CA SER A 108 -8.00 5.10 7.03
C SER A 108 -8.52 4.52 5.72
N LEU A 109 -8.80 3.22 5.68
CA LEU A 109 -9.39 2.53 4.54
C LEU A 109 -10.77 3.09 4.20
N VAL A 110 -11.67 3.14 5.18
CA VAL A 110 -13.05 3.63 5.03
C VAL A 110 -13.05 5.06 4.51
N ARG A 111 -12.21 5.93 5.09
CA ARG A 111 -12.06 7.32 4.66
C ARG A 111 -11.60 7.43 3.21
N LEU A 112 -10.54 6.72 2.83
CA LEU A 112 -10.01 6.81 1.47
C LEU A 112 -11.00 6.25 0.46
N TYR A 113 -11.72 5.19 0.82
CA TYR A 113 -12.77 4.65 -0.03
C TYR A 113 -13.92 5.64 -0.22
N GLY A 114 -14.43 6.20 0.88
CA GLY A 114 -15.48 7.23 0.83
C GLY A 114 -15.06 8.47 0.03
N LEU A 115 -13.81 8.91 0.17
CA LEU A 115 -13.25 10.01 -0.62
C LEU A 115 -13.14 9.65 -2.10
N ALA A 116 -12.80 8.40 -2.44
CA ALA A 116 -12.76 7.96 -3.83
C ALA A 116 -14.15 8.00 -4.48
N CYS A 117 -15.17 7.46 -3.81
CA CYS A 117 -16.56 7.47 -4.29
C CYS A 117 -17.07 8.90 -4.46
N LYS A 118 -16.88 9.76 -3.45
CA LYS A 118 -17.35 11.15 -3.50
C LYS A 118 -16.61 11.99 -4.54
N SER A 119 -15.28 11.87 -4.60
CA SER A 119 -14.46 12.56 -5.62
C SER A 119 -14.89 12.14 -7.03
N ASN A 120 -15.18 10.85 -7.23
CA ASN A 120 -15.64 10.37 -8.53
C ASN A 120 -17.00 10.97 -8.92
N ARG A 121 -17.95 10.98 -7.99
CA ARG A 121 -19.28 11.60 -8.19
C ARG A 121 -19.21 13.11 -8.40
N LEU A 122 -18.20 13.79 -7.85
CA LEU A 122 -17.91 15.21 -8.11
C LEU A 122 -17.18 15.45 -9.46
N GLY A 123 -16.81 14.41 -10.20
CA GLY A 123 -16.06 14.51 -11.45
C GLY A 123 -14.55 14.73 -11.26
N LEU A 124 -14.05 14.65 -10.03
CA LEU A 124 -12.64 14.81 -9.66
C LEU A 124 -11.88 13.48 -9.86
N HIS A 125 -11.91 12.92 -11.07
CA HIS A 125 -11.45 11.55 -11.33
C HIS A 125 -9.97 11.30 -11.02
N ALA A 126 -9.10 12.28 -11.28
CA ALA A 126 -7.67 12.15 -10.97
C ALA A 126 -7.44 12.03 -9.46
N GLU A 127 -8.19 12.78 -8.66
CA GLU A 127 -8.13 12.71 -7.21
C GLU A 127 -8.79 11.41 -6.69
N ALA A 128 -9.94 11.03 -7.25
CA ALA A 128 -10.61 9.77 -6.94
C ALA A 128 -9.67 8.56 -7.12
N LEU A 129 -8.89 8.54 -8.20
CA LEU A 129 -7.89 7.50 -8.44
C LEU A 129 -6.81 7.45 -7.35
N MET A 130 -6.36 8.60 -6.83
CA MET A 130 -5.34 8.63 -5.79
C MET A 130 -5.87 8.12 -4.45
N HIS A 131 -7.10 8.47 -4.11
CA HIS A 131 -7.79 7.93 -2.93
C HIS A 131 -7.98 6.43 -3.06
N LEU A 132 -8.45 5.96 -4.22
CA LEU A 132 -8.63 4.54 -4.54
C LEU A 132 -7.31 3.74 -4.40
N LEU A 133 -6.22 4.22 -5.00
CA LEU A 133 -4.90 3.58 -4.87
C LEU A 133 -4.40 3.59 -3.42
N GLY A 134 -4.75 4.63 -2.64
CA GLY A 134 -4.48 4.70 -1.21
C GLY A 134 -5.20 3.64 -0.38
N CYS A 135 -6.43 3.25 -0.76
CA CYS A 135 -7.16 2.17 -0.09
C CYS A 135 -6.36 0.85 -0.08
N PHE A 136 -5.70 0.55 -1.20
CA PHE A 136 -4.90 -0.66 -1.35
C PHE A 136 -3.60 -0.65 -0.55
N SER A 137 -3.25 0.44 0.15
CA SER A 137 -2.14 0.41 1.12
C SER A 137 -2.51 -0.23 2.47
N PHE A 138 -3.80 -0.53 2.72
CA PHE A 138 -4.31 -1.00 4.02
C PHE A 138 -4.84 -2.46 3.99
N GLN A 139 -4.21 -3.34 3.21
CA GLN A 139 -4.68 -4.72 2.92
C GLN A 139 -4.67 -5.73 4.05
N ASN A 140 -4.00 -5.43 5.17
CA ASN A 140 -3.94 -6.32 6.34
C ASN A 140 -5.01 -5.99 7.39
N THR A 141 -6.12 -5.35 6.98
CA THR A 141 -7.26 -5.13 7.88
C THR A 141 -8.26 -6.25 7.64
N ASP A 142 -8.86 -6.78 8.70
CA ASP A 142 -9.84 -7.89 8.63
C ASP A 142 -11.11 -7.55 7.80
N SER A 143 -11.19 -6.33 7.23
CA SER A 143 -12.26 -5.78 6.39
C SER A 143 -12.07 -6.13 4.90
N TRP A 144 -12.02 -7.43 4.59
CA TRP A 144 -11.86 -7.93 3.22
C TRP A 144 -13.01 -7.53 2.27
N ASP A 145 -14.19 -7.25 2.82
CA ASP A 145 -15.39 -6.90 2.05
C ASP A 145 -15.23 -5.55 1.34
N ALA A 146 -14.49 -4.61 1.93
CA ALA A 146 -14.26 -3.29 1.33
C ALA A 146 -13.44 -3.36 0.04
N HIS A 147 -12.36 -4.16 0.00
CA HIS A 147 -11.55 -4.33 -1.22
C HIS A 147 -12.29 -5.10 -2.31
N ARG A 148 -13.17 -6.03 -1.94
CA ARG A 148 -14.03 -6.73 -2.90
C ARG A 148 -15.11 -5.80 -3.48
N LYS A 149 -15.73 -4.98 -2.63
CA LYS A 149 -16.80 -4.04 -3.00
C LYS A 149 -16.32 -2.98 -4.00
N ILE A 150 -15.11 -2.45 -3.85
CA ILE A 150 -14.52 -1.42 -4.74
C ILE A 150 -14.70 -1.74 -6.24
N PHE A 151 -14.59 -3.01 -6.62
CA PHE A 151 -14.75 -3.43 -8.01
C PHE A 151 -16.20 -3.62 -8.45
N LEU A 152 -17.16 -3.76 -7.54
CA LEU A 152 -18.60 -3.84 -7.86
C LEU A 152 -19.30 -2.47 -7.76
N ASP A 153 -18.80 -1.61 -6.89
CA ASP A 153 -19.40 -0.34 -6.51
C ASP A 153 -19.80 0.53 -7.73
N SER A 154 -21.05 0.91 -7.74
CA SER A 154 -21.67 1.77 -8.74
C SER A 154 -21.20 3.23 -8.65
N GLU A 155 -20.85 3.74 -7.47
CA GLU A 155 -20.31 5.09 -7.27
C GLU A 155 -18.92 5.24 -7.90
N LEU A 156 -18.19 4.14 -8.12
CA LEU A 156 -16.88 4.11 -8.78
C LEU A 156 -16.95 3.73 -10.27
N SER A 157 -18.13 3.42 -10.80
CA SER A 157 -18.31 2.94 -12.19
C SER A 157 -17.61 3.83 -13.24
N SER A 158 -17.89 5.14 -13.21
CA SER A 158 -17.29 6.09 -14.16
C SER A 158 -15.80 6.34 -13.93
N LEU A 159 -15.26 6.06 -12.74
CA LEU A 159 -13.82 6.10 -12.50
C LEU A 159 -13.13 5.00 -13.30
N TRP A 160 -13.63 3.77 -13.21
CA TRP A 160 -13.06 2.60 -13.90
C TRP A 160 -12.98 2.81 -15.41
N GLU A 161 -14.02 3.40 -16.01
CA GLU A 161 -14.04 3.75 -17.44
C GLU A 161 -13.00 4.81 -17.79
N LYS A 162 -12.73 5.76 -16.89
CA LYS A 162 -11.83 6.89 -17.14
C LYS A 162 -10.38 6.62 -16.81
N ILE A 163 -10.05 5.63 -15.97
CA ILE A 163 -8.67 5.29 -15.57
C ILE A 163 -7.67 5.30 -16.74
N PRO A 164 -7.95 4.71 -17.91
CA PRO A 164 -7.03 4.73 -19.05
C PRO A 164 -6.64 6.13 -19.52
N SER A 165 -7.51 7.11 -19.34
CA SER A 165 -7.32 8.52 -19.76
C SER A 165 -6.77 9.44 -18.67
N ILE A 166 -6.78 9.00 -17.40
CA ILE A 166 -6.30 9.82 -16.28
C ILE A 166 -4.77 9.93 -16.35
N PRO A 167 -4.19 11.15 -16.44
CA PRO A 167 -2.75 11.33 -16.43
C PRO A 167 -2.18 11.00 -15.05
N LEU A 168 -1.06 10.26 -15.04
CA LEU A 168 -0.28 10.00 -13.84
C LEU A 168 1.04 10.76 -13.93
N SER A 169 1.47 11.35 -12.83
CA SER A 169 2.83 11.86 -12.67
C SER A 169 3.77 10.73 -12.22
N LEU A 170 5.07 10.87 -12.52
CA LEU A 170 6.08 9.93 -12.05
C LEU A 170 6.05 9.78 -10.51
N ARG A 171 5.83 10.87 -9.75
CA ARG A 171 5.69 10.82 -8.29
C ARG A 171 4.54 9.92 -7.84
N GLN A 172 3.40 10.00 -8.52
CA GLN A 172 2.26 9.13 -8.22
C GLN A 172 2.55 7.69 -8.60
N ALA A 173 3.15 7.44 -9.77
CA ALA A 173 3.55 6.10 -10.19
C ALA A 173 4.50 5.46 -9.17
N MET A 174 5.54 6.18 -8.73
CA MET A 174 6.48 5.69 -7.72
C MET A 174 5.83 5.43 -6.36
N ARG A 175 4.89 6.29 -5.93
CA ARG A 175 4.15 6.09 -4.68
C ARG A 175 3.38 4.77 -4.66
N TYR A 176 2.84 4.35 -5.80
CA TYR A 176 1.93 3.20 -5.89
C TYR A 176 2.50 1.99 -6.62
N CYS A 177 3.71 2.05 -7.18
CA CYS A 177 4.29 0.95 -7.95
C CYS A 177 4.54 -0.33 -7.13
N ASN A 178 4.69 -0.21 -5.81
CA ASN A 178 4.89 -1.33 -4.89
C ASN A 178 3.59 -1.82 -4.24
N LEU A 179 2.42 -1.33 -4.70
CA LEU A 179 1.16 -1.95 -4.28
C LEU A 179 1.16 -3.43 -4.74
N PRO A 180 0.60 -4.35 -3.95
CA PRO A 180 0.56 -5.78 -4.31
C PRO A 180 -0.58 -6.02 -5.32
N PHE A 181 -0.46 -5.45 -6.53
CA PHE A 181 -1.48 -5.50 -7.56
C PHE A 181 -1.92 -6.93 -7.88
N ASP A 182 -0.98 -7.85 -7.99
CA ASP A 182 -1.26 -9.24 -8.37
C ASP A 182 -2.04 -9.98 -7.28
N GLU A 183 -1.75 -9.70 -6.00
CA GLU A 183 -2.50 -10.26 -4.87
C GLU A 183 -3.93 -9.72 -4.86
N ILE A 184 -4.11 -8.40 -5.04
CA ILE A 184 -5.44 -7.76 -5.14
C ILE A 184 -6.25 -8.38 -6.30
N LEU A 185 -5.62 -8.56 -7.46
CA LEU A 185 -6.24 -9.13 -8.65
C LEU A 185 -6.66 -10.57 -8.40
N ALA A 186 -5.75 -11.43 -7.93
CA ALA A 186 -6.03 -12.83 -7.66
C ALA A 186 -7.19 -13.00 -6.66
N LEU A 187 -7.25 -12.16 -5.62
CA LEU A 187 -8.33 -12.17 -4.64
C LEU A 187 -9.69 -11.76 -5.24
N ASN A 188 -9.69 -10.92 -6.27
CA ASN A 188 -10.89 -10.40 -6.91
C ASN A 188 -11.33 -11.16 -8.15
N GLU A 189 -10.51 -12.05 -8.70
CA GLU A 189 -10.91 -12.96 -9.77
C GLU A 189 -11.97 -13.96 -9.30
N SER A 190 -11.94 -14.37 -8.03
CA SER A 190 -12.98 -15.20 -7.44
C SER A 190 -14.30 -14.43 -7.29
N LEU A 191 -15.40 -15.02 -7.75
CA LEU A 191 -16.75 -14.50 -7.50
C LEU A 191 -17.21 -14.76 -6.07
N THR A 192 -16.67 -15.76 -5.38
CA THR A 192 -17.07 -16.16 -4.02
C THR A 192 -16.04 -15.72 -2.96
N PRO A 193 -16.48 -15.24 -1.78
CA PRO A 193 -17.86 -14.94 -1.42
C PRO A 193 -18.45 -13.81 -2.30
N LEU A 194 -19.76 -13.81 -2.53
CA LEU A 194 -20.39 -12.73 -3.30
C LEU A 194 -20.08 -11.38 -2.67
N ARG A 195 -19.90 -10.37 -3.52
CA ARG A 195 -19.55 -9.03 -3.05
C ARG A 195 -20.78 -8.37 -2.45
N CYS A 196 -20.57 -7.66 -1.34
CA CYS A 196 -21.59 -6.83 -0.74
C CYS A 196 -21.96 -5.66 -1.66
N VAL A 197 -23.21 -5.24 -1.59
CA VAL A 197 -23.75 -4.07 -2.28
C VAL A 197 -24.26 -3.05 -1.26
N ASP A 198 -24.36 -1.78 -1.62
CA ASP A 198 -25.02 -0.75 -0.80
C ASP A 198 -26.29 -0.21 -1.47
N GLN A 199 -26.86 0.83 -0.87
CA GLN A 199 -28.05 1.48 -1.39
C GLN A 199 -27.87 2.09 -2.79
N MET A 200 -26.70 2.63 -3.14
CA MET A 200 -26.46 3.18 -4.47
C MET A 200 -26.37 2.05 -5.51
N ASP A 201 -25.75 0.93 -5.14
CA ASP A 201 -25.69 -0.26 -5.97
C ASP A 201 -27.10 -0.81 -6.27
N MET A 202 -28.01 -0.76 -5.29
CA MET A 202 -29.41 -1.16 -5.47
C MET A 202 -30.14 -0.37 -6.57
N HIS A 203 -29.76 0.90 -6.80
CA HIS A 203 -30.32 1.71 -7.87
C HIS A 203 -29.75 1.36 -9.25
N ALA A 204 -28.51 0.89 -9.31
CA ALA A 204 -27.83 0.52 -10.55
C ALA A 204 -28.11 -0.94 -10.99
N MET A 205 -28.37 -1.83 -10.02
CA MET A 205 -28.53 -3.25 -10.29
C MET A 205 -29.94 -3.63 -10.80
N PRO A 206 -30.08 -4.77 -11.52
CA PRO A 206 -31.39 -5.29 -11.90
C PRO A 206 -32.28 -5.60 -10.69
N LYS A 207 -33.50 -5.06 -10.68
CA LYS A 207 -34.47 -5.19 -9.57
C LYS A 207 -34.78 -6.63 -9.16
N LYS A 208 -34.71 -7.58 -10.10
CA LYS A 208 -34.94 -9.01 -9.81
C LYS A 208 -34.02 -9.56 -8.72
N PHE A 209 -32.82 -9.00 -8.57
CA PHE A 209 -31.86 -9.46 -7.56
C PHE A 209 -32.15 -8.93 -6.16
N HIS A 210 -33.03 -7.94 -6.02
CA HIS A 210 -33.39 -7.37 -4.71
C HIS A 210 -34.03 -8.42 -3.80
N GLU A 211 -34.66 -9.46 -4.36
CA GLU A 211 -35.23 -10.60 -3.62
C GLU A 211 -34.18 -11.45 -2.88
N LEU A 212 -32.91 -11.41 -3.31
CA LEU A 212 -31.83 -12.15 -2.67
C LEU A 212 -31.22 -11.41 -1.47
N LEU A 213 -31.56 -10.14 -1.33
CA LEU A 213 -30.87 -9.19 -0.48
C LEU A 213 -31.75 -8.82 0.71
N HIS A 214 -31.19 -8.90 1.93
CA HIS A 214 -31.82 -8.32 3.11
C HIS A 214 -31.12 -6.98 3.39
N PRO A 215 -31.77 -5.84 3.07
CA PRO A 215 -31.15 -4.54 3.30
C PRO A 215 -30.98 -4.29 4.80
N VAL A 216 -29.73 -4.22 5.25
CA VAL A 216 -29.38 -3.75 6.60
C VAL A 216 -28.41 -2.59 6.42
N TYR A 217 -28.89 -1.35 6.44
CA TYR A 217 -28.08 -0.18 6.07
C TYR A 217 -27.11 0.28 7.19
N ALA A 218 -26.40 -0.65 7.84
CA ALA A 218 -25.52 -0.34 8.97
C ALA A 218 -24.30 0.53 8.60
N THR A 219 -23.80 0.37 7.38
CA THR A 219 -22.57 1.01 6.85
C THR A 219 -22.70 1.22 5.33
N CYS A 220 -21.69 1.82 4.68
CA CYS A 220 -21.56 1.78 3.22
C CYS A 220 -21.29 0.36 2.67
N PHE A 221 -21.18 -0.66 3.53
CA PHE A 221 -20.56 -1.94 3.17
C PHE A 221 -21.47 -3.15 3.17
N ASP A 222 -22.71 -3.10 3.68
CA ASP A 222 -23.41 -4.37 4.00
C ASP A 222 -24.84 -4.46 3.47
N ILE A 223 -24.99 -5.12 2.33
CA ILE A 223 -26.19 -5.88 1.97
C ILE A 223 -25.69 -7.25 1.50
N SER A 224 -25.65 -8.21 2.41
CA SER A 224 -25.20 -9.57 2.11
C SER A 224 -26.34 -10.40 1.52
N PRO A 225 -26.07 -11.21 0.49
CA PRO A 225 -27.06 -12.15 -0.02
C PRO A 225 -27.37 -13.18 1.06
N SER A 226 -28.62 -13.31 1.42
CA SER A 226 -29.07 -14.09 2.59
C SER A 226 -30.12 -15.14 2.23
N ALA A 227 -30.68 -15.04 1.02
CA ALA A 227 -31.63 -16.01 0.46
C ALA A 227 -31.02 -16.90 -0.64
N GLU A 228 -29.68 -16.98 -0.75
CA GLU A 228 -29.02 -17.79 -1.80
C GLU A 228 -29.46 -19.25 -1.77
N ALA A 229 -29.59 -19.83 -0.57
CA ALA A 229 -30.05 -21.21 -0.37
C ALA A 229 -31.53 -21.41 -0.75
N ALA A 230 -32.35 -20.36 -0.65
CA ALA A 230 -33.78 -20.40 -0.95
C ALA A 230 -34.09 -20.19 -2.44
N ASN A 231 -33.20 -19.53 -3.19
CA ASN A 231 -33.35 -19.31 -4.63
C ASN A 231 -32.01 -19.47 -5.40
N PRO A 232 -31.52 -20.72 -5.56
CA PRO A 232 -30.18 -20.98 -6.11
C PRO A 232 -30.04 -20.57 -7.58
N ALA A 233 -31.11 -20.61 -8.37
CA ALA A 233 -31.08 -20.18 -9.77
C ALA A 233 -30.87 -18.67 -9.87
N LEU A 234 -31.63 -17.87 -9.10
CA LEU A 234 -31.46 -16.43 -9.05
C LEU A 234 -30.09 -16.04 -8.48
N ALA A 235 -29.59 -16.78 -7.48
CA ALA A 235 -28.25 -16.58 -6.92
C ALA A 235 -27.14 -16.80 -7.96
N ALA A 236 -27.25 -17.84 -8.80
CA ALA A 236 -26.32 -18.07 -9.90
C ALA A 236 -26.35 -16.95 -10.96
N GLU A 237 -27.54 -16.45 -11.30
CA GLU A 237 -27.69 -15.29 -12.20
C GLU A 237 -27.09 -14.02 -11.58
N PHE A 238 -27.24 -13.83 -10.27
CA PHE A 238 -26.68 -12.69 -9.55
C PHE A 238 -25.15 -12.73 -9.52
N ALA A 239 -24.56 -13.91 -9.26
CA ALA A 239 -23.12 -14.13 -9.33
C ALA A 239 -22.57 -13.84 -10.73
N ALA A 240 -23.25 -14.30 -11.78
CA ALA A 240 -22.88 -14.04 -13.17
C ALA A 240 -22.94 -12.54 -13.50
N TRP A 241 -23.96 -11.83 -13.01
CA TRP A 241 -24.05 -10.38 -13.16
C TRP A 241 -22.90 -9.65 -12.47
N GLN A 242 -22.57 -10.00 -11.22
CA GLN A 242 -21.41 -9.42 -10.53
C GLN A 242 -20.12 -9.65 -11.31
N GLY A 243 -19.92 -10.88 -11.82
CA GLY A 243 -18.76 -11.21 -12.65
C GLY A 243 -18.66 -10.36 -13.91
N ALA A 244 -19.77 -10.16 -14.61
CA ALA A 244 -19.82 -9.33 -15.81
C ALA A 244 -19.51 -7.84 -15.52
N VAL A 245 -19.93 -7.32 -14.37
CA VAL A 245 -19.64 -5.94 -13.95
C VAL A 245 -18.18 -5.77 -13.52
N VAL A 246 -17.64 -6.75 -12.79
CA VAL A 246 -16.31 -6.69 -12.17
C VAL A 246 -15.20 -6.95 -13.19
N ALA A 247 -15.37 -7.92 -14.10
CA ALA A 247 -14.35 -8.32 -15.06
C ALA A 247 -13.68 -7.15 -15.83
N PRO A 248 -14.42 -6.23 -16.49
CA PRO A 248 -13.79 -5.11 -17.19
C PRO A 248 -13.05 -4.14 -16.26
N ARG A 249 -13.44 -4.06 -14.99
CA ARG A 249 -12.80 -3.20 -13.99
C ARG A 249 -11.49 -3.81 -13.49
N LEU A 250 -11.43 -5.15 -13.37
CA LEU A 250 -10.16 -5.86 -13.14
C LEU A 250 -9.20 -5.69 -14.31
N ASP A 251 -9.69 -5.71 -15.55
CA ASP A 251 -8.85 -5.43 -16.73
C ASP A 251 -8.31 -4.00 -16.73
N ALA A 252 -9.15 -3.02 -16.37
CA ALA A 252 -8.70 -1.64 -16.18
C ALA A 252 -7.65 -1.51 -15.07
N PHE A 253 -7.78 -2.28 -13.98
CA PHE A 253 -6.81 -2.32 -12.89
C PHE A 253 -5.48 -2.98 -13.29
N ARG A 254 -5.52 -4.08 -14.08
CA ARG A 254 -4.32 -4.69 -14.70
C ARG A 254 -3.60 -3.68 -15.60
N ALA A 255 -4.34 -3.01 -16.49
CA ALA A 255 -3.76 -1.99 -17.37
C ALA A 255 -3.17 -0.81 -16.57
N LEU A 256 -3.79 -0.43 -15.44
CA LEU A 256 -3.26 0.60 -14.54
C LEU A 256 -1.96 0.16 -13.86
N ARG A 257 -1.88 -1.08 -13.34
CA ARG A 257 -0.64 -1.68 -12.82
C ARG A 257 0.47 -1.56 -13.85
N ASP A 258 0.20 -2.03 -15.07
CA ASP A 258 1.20 -2.07 -16.15
C ASP A 258 1.64 -0.66 -16.55
N ARG A 259 0.72 0.31 -16.60
CA ARG A 259 1.04 1.71 -16.88
C ARG A 259 1.90 2.33 -15.76
N ILE A 260 1.56 2.08 -14.50
CA ILE A 260 2.35 2.56 -13.34
C ILE A 260 3.76 1.96 -13.38
N ALA A 261 3.86 0.64 -13.59
CA ALA A 261 5.12 -0.06 -13.68
C ALA A 261 5.97 0.48 -14.84
N ALA A 262 5.41 0.60 -16.04
CA ALA A 262 6.09 1.12 -17.22
C ALA A 262 6.68 2.51 -16.98
N MET A 263 5.90 3.43 -16.39
CA MET A 263 6.37 4.78 -16.06
C MET A 263 7.59 4.79 -15.13
N VAL A 264 7.65 3.87 -14.16
CA VAL A 264 8.78 3.76 -13.23
C VAL A 264 9.97 3.06 -13.90
N LEU A 265 9.70 2.04 -14.72
CA LEU A 265 10.72 1.27 -15.44
C LEU A 265 11.44 2.10 -16.51
N GLU A 266 10.73 2.98 -17.20
CA GLU A 266 11.30 3.93 -18.18
C GLU A 266 12.36 4.86 -17.56
N GLN A 267 12.25 5.14 -16.26
CA GLN A 267 13.13 6.08 -15.56
C GLN A 267 14.33 5.42 -14.88
N GLN A 268 14.43 4.08 -14.89
CA GLN A 268 15.46 3.36 -14.13
C GLN A 268 16.89 3.75 -14.51
N LEU A 269 17.20 3.92 -15.79
CA LEU A 269 18.55 4.35 -16.19
C LEU A 269 18.85 5.79 -15.75
N THR A 270 17.86 6.67 -15.79
CA THR A 270 17.97 8.05 -15.30
C THR A 270 18.19 8.07 -13.78
N PHE A 271 17.45 7.25 -13.04
CA PHE A 271 17.67 7.05 -11.60
C PHE A 271 19.06 6.51 -11.33
N ALA A 272 19.50 5.48 -12.05
CA ALA A 272 20.83 4.90 -11.89
C ALA A 272 21.92 5.96 -12.07
N GLN A 273 21.84 6.75 -13.14
CA GLN A 273 22.78 7.84 -13.41
C GLN A 273 22.76 8.91 -12.30
N PHE A 274 21.57 9.30 -11.83
CA PHE A 274 21.43 10.25 -10.73
C PHE A 274 22.09 9.72 -9.45
N GLN A 275 21.81 8.48 -9.05
CA GLN A 275 22.42 7.89 -7.84
C GLN A 275 23.94 7.76 -7.98
N ALA A 276 24.44 7.37 -9.15
CA ALA A 276 25.88 7.32 -9.42
C ALA A 276 26.53 8.71 -9.31
N SER A 277 25.86 9.77 -9.79
CA SER A 277 26.34 11.15 -9.66
C SER A 277 26.47 11.62 -8.20
N LYS A 278 25.71 11.01 -7.30
CA LYS A 278 25.74 11.23 -5.85
C LYS A 278 26.71 10.30 -5.12
N GLY A 279 27.46 9.46 -5.86
CA GLY A 279 28.36 8.45 -5.29
C GLY A 279 27.67 7.23 -4.71
N ARG A 280 26.36 7.04 -4.95
CA ARG A 280 25.55 5.94 -4.41
C ARG A 280 25.50 4.77 -5.39
N PHE A 281 26.63 4.10 -5.58
CA PHE A 281 26.76 3.05 -6.60
C PHE A 281 25.91 1.82 -6.32
N GLY A 282 25.67 1.46 -5.05
CA GLY A 282 24.72 0.41 -4.70
C GLY A 282 23.30 0.70 -5.20
N CYS A 283 22.80 1.91 -4.94
CA CYS A 283 21.49 2.34 -5.46
C CYS A 283 21.47 2.35 -7.00
N ALA A 284 22.53 2.86 -7.63
CA ALA A 284 22.63 2.90 -9.09
C ALA A 284 22.59 1.49 -9.72
N ARG A 285 23.28 0.54 -9.09
CA ARG A 285 23.30 -0.87 -9.49
C ARG A 285 21.92 -1.51 -9.42
N ASN A 286 21.10 -1.12 -8.44
CA ASN A 286 19.74 -1.65 -8.25
C ASN A 286 18.81 -1.21 -9.37
N HIS A 287 18.85 0.06 -9.71
CA HIS A 287 18.07 0.58 -10.83
C HIS A 287 18.52 -0.05 -12.16
N LEU A 288 19.83 -0.29 -12.32
CA LEU A 288 20.35 -0.99 -13.50
C LEU A 288 19.85 -2.44 -13.59
N VAL A 289 19.88 -3.19 -12.48
CA VAL A 289 19.33 -4.55 -12.42
C VAL A 289 17.82 -4.55 -12.65
N CYS A 290 17.08 -3.62 -12.03
CA CYS A 290 15.65 -3.46 -12.24
C CYS A 290 15.34 -3.24 -13.73
N HIS A 291 16.08 -2.35 -14.39
CA HIS A 291 15.97 -2.15 -15.83
C HIS A 291 16.23 -3.45 -16.61
N LEU A 292 17.33 -4.15 -16.32
CA LEU A 292 17.70 -5.37 -17.06
C LEU A 292 16.75 -6.55 -16.87
N LEU A 293 16.08 -6.64 -15.71
CA LEU A 293 15.16 -7.73 -15.40
C LEU A 293 13.72 -7.43 -15.82
N GLN A 294 13.30 -6.17 -15.77
CA GLN A 294 11.88 -5.80 -15.86
C GLN A 294 11.55 -4.96 -17.10
N ALA A 295 12.50 -4.23 -17.69
CA ALA A 295 12.20 -3.41 -18.84
C ALA A 295 12.14 -4.26 -20.14
N PRO A 296 11.08 -4.12 -20.96
CA PRO A 296 10.92 -4.91 -22.18
C PRO A 296 12.10 -4.76 -23.15
N GLY A 297 12.71 -5.87 -23.57
CA GLY A 297 13.83 -5.89 -24.51
C GLY A 297 15.17 -5.39 -23.95
N ALA A 298 15.25 -5.07 -22.66
CA ALA A 298 16.48 -4.62 -22.04
C ALA A 298 17.56 -5.71 -22.08
N ASN A 299 18.74 -5.32 -22.56
CA ASN A 299 19.92 -6.17 -22.59
C ASN A 299 21.18 -5.30 -22.43
N LEU A 300 22.27 -5.91 -21.95
CA LEU A 300 23.52 -5.20 -21.65
C LEU A 300 24.22 -4.66 -22.91
N ALA A 301 23.98 -5.28 -24.07
CA ALA A 301 24.56 -4.85 -25.34
C ALA A 301 23.94 -3.53 -25.85
N THR A 302 22.65 -3.29 -25.56
CA THR A 302 21.91 -2.09 -26.00
C THR A 302 21.85 -0.98 -24.96
N LEU A 303 22.48 -1.15 -23.80
CA LEU A 303 22.55 -0.08 -22.80
C LEU A 303 23.32 1.13 -23.35
N PRO A 304 22.82 2.36 -23.15
CA PRO A 304 23.55 3.57 -23.52
C PRO A 304 24.86 3.67 -22.74
N ASP A 305 25.90 4.21 -23.38
CA ASP A 305 27.17 4.52 -22.68
C ASP A 305 26.95 5.72 -21.75
N ILE A 306 26.65 5.42 -20.48
CA ILE A 306 26.52 6.41 -19.41
C ILE A 306 27.85 6.42 -18.65
N PRO A 307 28.70 7.46 -18.77
CA PRO A 307 30.06 7.45 -18.23
C PRO A 307 30.14 7.13 -16.73
N LEU A 308 29.19 7.64 -15.95
CA LEU A 308 29.10 7.39 -14.50
C LEU A 308 28.75 5.95 -14.14
N LEU A 309 28.07 5.22 -15.03
CA LEU A 309 27.68 3.82 -14.82
C LEU A 309 28.65 2.83 -15.48
N ARG A 310 29.64 3.32 -16.24
CA ARG A 310 30.58 2.47 -16.99
C ARG A 310 31.21 1.36 -16.14
N PRO A 311 31.69 1.60 -14.90
CA PRO A 311 32.24 0.53 -14.08
C PRO A 311 31.23 -0.59 -13.77
N LEU A 312 29.96 -0.23 -13.54
CA LEU A 312 28.88 -1.19 -13.27
C LEU A 312 28.51 -1.98 -14.54
N ILE A 313 28.42 -1.29 -15.67
CA ILE A 313 28.04 -1.89 -16.97
C ILE A 313 29.14 -2.83 -17.46
N GLU A 314 30.42 -2.47 -17.31
CA GLU A 314 31.56 -3.33 -17.67
C GLU A 314 31.62 -4.60 -16.81
N GLU A 315 31.39 -4.46 -15.49
CA GLU A 315 31.29 -5.60 -14.58
C GLU A 315 30.16 -6.55 -15.00
N PHE A 316 29.01 -6.02 -15.40
CA PHE A 316 27.86 -6.82 -15.84
C PHE A 316 28.11 -7.50 -17.18
N ARG A 317 28.70 -6.79 -18.15
CA ARG A 317 29.07 -7.34 -19.46
C ARG A 317 30.10 -8.46 -19.31
N ALA A 318 31.07 -8.33 -18.42
CA ALA A 318 32.06 -9.38 -18.16
C ALA A 318 31.41 -10.65 -17.57
N GLN A 319 30.48 -10.49 -16.62
CA GLN A 319 29.75 -11.61 -16.03
C GLN A 319 28.81 -12.29 -17.03
N GLU A 320 28.04 -11.51 -17.80
CA GLU A 320 27.14 -12.05 -18.84
C GLU A 320 27.91 -12.75 -19.96
N ALA A 321 29.07 -12.21 -20.36
CA ALA A 321 29.92 -12.83 -21.38
C ALA A 321 30.54 -14.16 -20.93
N GLU A 322 30.83 -14.32 -19.63
CA GLU A 322 31.32 -15.60 -19.09
C GLU A 322 30.20 -16.65 -19.05
N CYS A 323 29.03 -16.29 -18.52
CA CYS A 323 27.86 -17.17 -18.49
C CYS A 323 26.57 -16.37 -18.27
N PRO A 324 25.72 -16.22 -19.31
CA PRO A 324 24.46 -15.48 -19.20
C PRO A 324 23.53 -16.04 -18.12
N ASP A 325 23.44 -17.37 -18.00
CA ASP A 325 22.53 -18.02 -17.06
C ASP A 325 22.96 -17.80 -15.60
N SER A 326 24.27 -17.90 -15.31
CA SER A 326 24.81 -17.61 -13.98
C SER A 326 24.63 -16.14 -13.62
N PHE A 327 24.91 -15.22 -14.55
CA PHE A 327 24.69 -13.79 -14.34
C PHE A 327 23.23 -13.50 -14.04
N ARG A 328 22.29 -14.02 -14.85
CA ARG A 328 20.85 -13.85 -14.66
C ARG A 328 20.39 -14.40 -13.32
N ALA A 329 20.82 -15.60 -12.94
CA ALA A 329 20.49 -16.21 -11.66
C ALA A 329 20.94 -15.36 -10.46
N LEU A 330 22.12 -14.74 -10.54
CA LEU A 330 22.66 -13.84 -9.52
C LEU A 330 21.84 -12.54 -9.40
N ILE A 331 21.64 -11.82 -10.50
CA ILE A 331 20.95 -10.52 -10.44
C ILE A 331 19.45 -10.65 -10.15
N SER A 332 18.81 -11.78 -10.52
CA SER A 332 17.40 -12.05 -10.24
C SER A 332 17.14 -12.68 -8.88
N TRP A 333 18.18 -13.02 -8.12
CA TRP A 333 18.06 -13.73 -6.85
C TRP A 333 17.26 -15.03 -6.96
N ALA A 334 17.50 -15.82 -8.01
CA ALA A 334 16.67 -16.99 -8.35
C ALA A 334 16.54 -18.01 -7.20
N HIS A 335 17.61 -18.20 -6.42
CA HIS A 335 17.66 -19.19 -5.34
C HIS A 335 17.42 -18.58 -3.96
N ARG A 336 16.75 -17.43 -3.87
CA ARG A 336 16.57 -16.74 -2.58
C ARG A 336 15.94 -17.64 -1.52
N GLU A 337 14.93 -18.43 -1.89
CA GLU A 337 14.19 -19.30 -0.95
C GLU A 337 14.87 -20.65 -0.67
N GLU A 338 16.01 -20.94 -1.29
CA GLU A 338 16.73 -22.21 -1.16
C GLU A 338 18.21 -21.95 -0.78
N PRO A 339 18.48 -21.43 0.43
CA PRO A 339 19.81 -20.98 0.82
C PRO A 339 20.86 -22.09 0.82
N GLU A 340 20.52 -23.31 1.25
CA GLU A 340 21.45 -24.45 1.24
C GLU A 340 21.81 -24.88 -0.19
N THR A 341 20.83 -24.99 -1.07
CA THR A 341 21.02 -25.34 -2.49
C THR A 341 21.92 -24.32 -3.17
N PHE A 342 21.66 -23.03 -2.94
CA PHE A 342 22.49 -21.97 -3.52
C PHE A 342 23.96 -22.11 -3.10
N LEU A 343 24.22 -22.29 -1.80
CA LEU A 343 25.58 -22.31 -1.26
C LEU A 343 26.36 -23.58 -1.61
N ARG A 344 25.68 -24.74 -1.66
CA ARG A 344 26.34 -26.04 -1.85
C ARG A 344 26.43 -26.46 -3.31
N ASP A 345 25.38 -26.19 -4.09
CA ASP A 345 25.21 -26.80 -5.41
C ASP A 345 25.28 -25.77 -6.53
N VAL A 346 24.76 -24.56 -6.31
CA VAL A 346 24.69 -23.53 -7.37
C VAL A 346 25.98 -22.70 -7.43
N LEU A 347 26.34 -22.05 -6.32
CA LEU A 347 27.47 -21.12 -6.27
C LEU A 347 28.82 -21.77 -6.62
N PRO A 348 29.16 -22.99 -6.12
CA PRO A 348 30.44 -23.62 -6.44
C PRO A 348 30.60 -23.98 -7.92
N GLU A 349 29.49 -24.33 -8.58
CA GLU A 349 29.41 -24.69 -10.00
C GLU A 349 29.39 -23.47 -10.94
N MET A 350 29.18 -22.26 -10.39
CA MET A 350 29.25 -21.04 -11.21
C MET A 350 30.66 -20.82 -11.77
N PRO A 351 30.77 -20.32 -13.01
CA PRO A 351 32.04 -19.89 -13.58
C PRO A 351 32.77 -18.85 -12.73
N THR A 352 34.08 -18.70 -12.93
CA THR A 352 34.97 -18.05 -11.95
C THR A 352 34.66 -16.58 -11.73
N LEU A 353 34.36 -15.80 -12.79
CA LEU A 353 34.01 -14.38 -12.64
C LEU A 353 32.66 -14.22 -11.94
N ASN A 354 31.66 -15.03 -12.29
CA ASN A 354 30.34 -15.01 -11.65
C ASN A 354 30.43 -15.43 -10.18
N ARG A 355 31.10 -16.55 -9.88
CA ARG A 355 31.27 -17.10 -8.51
C ARG A 355 32.00 -16.14 -7.58
N ASN A 356 32.99 -15.43 -8.10
CA ASN A 356 33.80 -14.48 -7.32
C ASN A 356 33.31 -13.04 -7.45
N SER A 357 32.15 -12.81 -8.07
CA SER A 357 31.58 -11.47 -8.23
C SER A 357 31.10 -10.90 -6.90
N GLY A 358 30.96 -9.57 -6.84
CA GLY A 358 30.33 -8.96 -5.67
C GLY A 358 28.87 -9.41 -5.48
N TYR A 359 28.15 -9.75 -6.57
CA TYR A 359 26.78 -10.27 -6.48
C TYR A 359 26.73 -11.66 -5.83
N ALA A 360 27.63 -12.55 -6.23
CA ALA A 360 27.74 -13.87 -5.62
C ALA A 360 28.09 -13.79 -4.13
N LEU A 361 29.03 -12.91 -3.76
CA LEU A 361 29.39 -12.69 -2.35
C LEU A 361 28.25 -12.03 -1.55
N LEU A 362 27.53 -11.09 -2.15
CA LEU A 362 26.35 -10.47 -1.54
C LEU A 362 25.27 -11.53 -1.27
N ALA A 363 24.95 -12.34 -2.28
CA ALA A 363 23.97 -13.41 -2.20
C ALA A 363 24.37 -14.49 -1.20
N ALA A 364 25.64 -14.93 -1.21
CA ALA A 364 26.17 -15.89 -0.25
C ALA A 364 26.04 -15.38 1.19
N GLY A 365 26.40 -14.12 1.45
CA GLY A 365 26.24 -13.54 2.79
C GLY A 365 24.78 -13.50 3.24
N CYS A 366 23.84 -13.21 2.34
CA CYS A 366 22.41 -13.29 2.63
C CYS A 366 21.96 -14.74 2.95
N MET A 367 22.41 -15.74 2.18
CA MET A 367 22.05 -17.13 2.43
C MET A 367 22.62 -17.65 3.75
N HIS A 368 23.89 -17.36 4.05
CA HIS A 368 24.51 -17.70 5.33
C HIS A 368 23.76 -17.06 6.51
N TYR A 369 23.37 -15.79 6.38
CA TYR A 369 22.58 -15.11 7.40
C TYR A 369 21.21 -15.78 7.63
N ARG A 370 20.50 -16.21 6.57
CA ARG A 370 19.23 -16.95 6.70
C ARG A 370 19.39 -18.27 7.45
N LEU A 371 20.53 -18.93 7.27
CA LEU A 371 20.86 -20.18 7.96
C LEU A 371 21.37 -19.97 9.40
N GLY A 372 21.49 -18.73 9.85
CA GLY A 372 22.05 -18.39 11.17
C GLY A 372 23.57 -18.48 11.24
N ASP A 373 24.27 -18.63 10.11
CA ASP A 373 25.73 -18.63 10.04
C ASP A 373 26.26 -17.19 9.92
N THR A 374 26.21 -16.47 11.05
CA THR A 374 26.66 -15.07 11.14
C THR A 374 28.13 -14.90 10.75
N ALA A 375 28.99 -15.88 11.04
CA ALA A 375 30.42 -15.79 10.75
C ALA A 375 30.68 -15.80 9.23
N ALA A 376 30.13 -16.79 8.52
CA ALA A 376 30.25 -16.86 7.06
C ALA A 376 29.54 -15.69 6.36
N ALA A 377 28.44 -15.19 6.94
CA ALA A 377 27.75 -14.00 6.44
C ALA A 377 28.65 -12.74 6.51
N ILE A 378 29.32 -12.51 7.65
CA ILE A 378 30.27 -11.41 7.83
C ILE A 378 31.42 -11.52 6.83
N GLU A 379 32.01 -12.71 6.66
CA GLU A 379 33.12 -12.93 5.72
C GLU A 379 32.70 -12.60 4.28
N SER A 380 31.55 -13.13 3.84
CA SER A 380 31.02 -12.92 2.50
C SER A 380 30.72 -11.44 2.23
N TRP A 381 30.04 -10.74 3.14
CA TRP A 381 29.74 -9.32 2.97
C TRP A 381 30.98 -8.42 3.09
N SER A 382 31.95 -8.78 3.92
CA SER A 382 33.23 -8.06 4.00
C SER A 382 34.05 -8.21 2.71
N ALA A 383 34.06 -9.40 2.12
CA ALA A 383 34.68 -9.65 0.83
C ALA A 383 33.94 -8.90 -0.30
N CYS A 384 32.61 -8.90 -0.28
CA CYS A 384 31.78 -8.10 -1.19
C CYS A 384 32.12 -6.60 -1.10
N ALA A 385 32.21 -6.05 0.12
CA ALA A 385 32.60 -4.65 0.35
C ALA A 385 34.02 -4.33 -0.16
N HIS A 386 34.92 -5.32 -0.21
CA HIS A 386 36.24 -5.12 -0.80
C HIS A 386 36.19 -5.02 -2.33
N LEU A 387 35.33 -5.82 -2.98
CA LEU A 387 35.11 -5.73 -4.43
C LEU A 387 34.31 -4.49 -4.84
N TRP A 388 33.40 -4.04 -3.98
CA TRP A 388 32.54 -2.88 -4.21
C TRP A 388 32.81 -1.76 -3.19
N PRO A 389 33.97 -1.09 -3.26
CA PRO A 389 34.36 -0.08 -2.27
C PRO A 389 33.47 1.17 -2.26
N LEU A 390 32.67 1.38 -3.30
CA LEU A 390 31.73 2.50 -3.44
C LEU A 390 30.28 2.10 -3.14
N ASP A 391 30.03 0.84 -2.77
CA ASP A 391 28.71 0.34 -2.41
C ASP A 391 28.59 0.22 -0.88
N ASP A 392 27.63 0.95 -0.31
CA ASP A 392 27.47 1.03 1.12
C ASP A 392 26.65 -0.15 1.70
N ALA A 393 25.90 -0.86 0.87
CA ALA A 393 25.05 -1.96 1.32
C ALA A 393 25.82 -3.15 1.94
N PRO A 394 26.87 -3.73 1.31
CA PRO A 394 27.63 -4.82 1.93
C PRO A 394 28.34 -4.37 3.22
N VAL A 395 28.78 -3.10 3.28
CA VAL A 395 29.37 -2.51 4.49
C VAL A 395 28.35 -2.42 5.61
N MET A 396 27.11 -2.00 5.32
CA MET A 396 26.04 -1.87 6.31
C MET A 396 25.71 -3.23 6.93
N ASN A 397 25.53 -4.24 6.07
CA ASN A 397 25.17 -5.58 6.50
C ASN A 397 26.29 -6.20 7.36
N ALA A 398 27.55 -6.10 6.93
CA ALA A 398 28.70 -6.59 7.70
C ALA A 398 28.88 -5.83 9.02
N ALA A 399 28.82 -4.49 9.02
CA ALA A 399 28.99 -3.67 10.22
C ALA A 399 27.88 -3.92 11.26
N MET A 400 26.64 -4.14 10.81
CA MET A 400 25.53 -4.52 11.68
C MET A 400 25.84 -5.83 12.42
N LEU A 401 26.21 -6.89 11.71
CA LEU A 401 26.53 -8.19 12.33
C LEU A 401 27.77 -8.12 13.20
N LEU A 402 28.84 -7.47 12.74
CA LEU A 402 30.05 -7.25 13.55
C LEU A 402 29.74 -6.52 14.86
N SER A 403 28.86 -5.52 14.84
CA SER A 403 28.43 -4.82 16.05
C SER A 403 27.60 -5.70 17.00
N GLY A 404 26.82 -6.65 16.46
CA GLY A 404 26.10 -7.66 17.23
C GLY A 404 27.03 -8.66 17.91
N GLU A 405 28.07 -9.08 17.19
CA GLU A 405 29.15 -9.95 17.66
C GLU A 405 30.22 -9.23 18.51
N LYS A 406 30.00 -7.95 18.87
CA LYS A 406 30.94 -7.14 19.66
C LYS A 406 32.32 -6.94 19.01
N ARG A 407 32.41 -7.09 17.69
CA ARG A 407 33.60 -6.84 16.85
C ARG A 407 33.61 -5.40 16.33
N TRP A 408 33.50 -4.43 17.23
CA TRP A 408 33.31 -3.01 16.87
C TRP A 408 34.49 -2.38 16.14
N ASP A 409 35.72 -2.81 16.44
CA ASP A 409 36.92 -2.28 15.78
C ASP A 409 36.94 -2.66 14.30
N GLU A 410 36.51 -3.90 13.98
CA GLU A 410 36.35 -4.36 12.60
C GLU A 410 35.21 -3.64 11.87
N ALA A 411 34.08 -3.43 12.56
CA ALA A 411 32.97 -2.64 12.02
C ALA A 411 33.41 -1.20 11.71
N THR A 412 34.21 -0.59 12.59
CA THR A 412 34.78 0.75 12.40
C THR A 412 35.71 0.78 11.18
N LEU A 413 36.57 -0.22 11.02
CA LEU A 413 37.48 -0.33 9.87
C LEU A 413 36.72 -0.44 8.54
N LEU A 414 35.59 -1.16 8.51
CA LEU A 414 34.74 -1.24 7.32
C LEU A 414 34.04 0.09 7.01
N ILE A 415 33.45 0.75 8.02
CA ILE A 415 32.76 2.04 7.83
C ILE A 415 33.71 3.13 7.35
N ASN A 416 34.95 3.17 7.88
CA ASN A 416 35.95 4.16 7.48
C ASN A 416 36.38 4.06 6.01
N ARG A 417 36.02 2.98 5.30
CA ARG A 417 36.28 2.82 3.86
C ARG A 417 35.19 3.45 2.99
N LEU A 418 34.03 3.80 3.55
CA LEU A 418 32.95 4.40 2.80
C LEU A 418 33.32 5.79 2.31
N PRO A 419 32.84 6.20 1.12
CA PRO A 419 32.93 7.59 0.67
C PRO A 419 32.35 8.55 1.72
N HIS A 420 32.97 9.72 1.86
CA HIS A 420 32.52 10.75 2.81
C HIS A 420 31.06 11.17 2.58
N GLU A 421 30.58 11.07 1.34
CA GLU A 421 29.21 11.31 0.93
C GLU A 421 28.20 10.39 1.64
N CYS A 422 28.54 9.11 1.87
CA CYS A 422 27.68 8.17 2.60
C CYS A 422 27.45 8.64 4.05
N MET A 423 28.46 9.25 4.67
CA MET A 423 28.40 9.77 6.04
C MET A 423 27.52 11.02 6.19
N LYS A 424 27.01 11.59 5.09
CA LYS A 424 25.98 12.64 5.15
C LYS A 424 24.61 12.08 5.53
N SER A 425 24.36 10.79 5.26
CA SER A 425 23.11 10.09 5.61
C SER A 425 22.91 9.98 7.12
N MET A 426 21.69 10.25 7.60
CA MET A 426 21.32 10.06 9.01
C MET A 426 21.46 8.60 9.46
N LEU A 427 21.25 7.64 8.55
CA LEU A 427 21.41 6.21 8.82
C LEU A 427 22.86 5.90 9.18
N TRP A 428 23.81 6.33 8.36
CA TRP A 428 25.24 6.11 8.57
C TRP A 428 25.79 6.88 9.76
N LYS A 429 25.30 8.10 10.01
CA LYS A 429 25.64 8.85 11.24
C LYS A 429 25.23 8.08 12.49
N ARG A 430 24.02 7.53 12.51
CA ARG A 430 23.52 6.72 13.63
C ARG A 430 24.29 5.41 13.79
N ALA A 431 24.56 4.70 12.70
CA ALA A 431 25.32 3.46 12.70
C ALA A 431 26.75 3.68 13.23
N ASN A 432 27.46 4.67 12.69
CA ASN A 432 28.80 5.01 13.13
C ASN A 432 28.82 5.43 14.61
N HIS A 433 27.89 6.30 15.03
CA HIS A 433 27.80 6.71 16.43
C HIS A 433 27.54 5.51 17.37
N ALA A 434 26.63 4.61 17.03
CA ALA A 434 26.38 3.40 17.81
C ALA A 434 27.62 2.51 17.92
N ILE A 435 28.35 2.30 16.81
CA ILE A 435 29.57 1.49 16.78
C ILE A 435 30.70 2.13 17.60
N GLN A 436 30.88 3.46 17.51
CA GLN A 436 31.85 4.20 18.32
C GLN A 436 31.54 4.11 19.83
N GLU A 437 30.25 4.10 20.19
CA GLU A 437 29.79 3.89 21.57
C GLU A 437 29.75 2.40 21.98
N ARG A 438 30.24 1.50 21.14
CA ARG A 438 30.23 0.04 21.37
C ARG A 438 28.83 -0.52 21.66
N ARG A 439 27.82 0.06 21.01
CA ARG A 439 26.44 -0.40 21.03
C ARG A 439 26.15 -1.21 19.78
N THR A 440 25.32 -2.24 19.92
CA THR A 440 24.79 -2.98 18.77
C THR A 440 23.90 -2.05 17.94
N PHE A 441 24.19 -1.96 16.66
CA PHE A 441 23.36 -1.25 15.70
C PHE A 441 22.40 -2.25 15.04
N SER A 442 21.12 -1.88 14.91
CA SER A 442 20.14 -2.66 14.17
C SER A 442 19.35 -1.76 13.22
N LEU A 443 19.05 -2.30 12.04
CA LEU A 443 18.11 -1.71 11.10
C LEU A 443 16.70 -2.02 11.62
N SER A 444 15.94 -1.02 12.07
CA SER A 444 14.58 -1.27 12.57
C SER A 444 13.66 -1.63 11.41
N SER A 445 13.18 -2.87 11.34
CA SER A 445 12.19 -3.36 10.38
C SER A 445 10.75 -3.01 10.80
N LYS A 446 10.50 -1.75 11.18
CA LYS A 446 9.19 -1.33 11.70
C LYS A 446 8.02 -1.39 10.70
N THR A 447 8.21 -1.94 9.50
CA THR A 447 7.16 -2.09 8.48
C THR A 447 6.94 -3.52 7.96
N ASN A 448 7.51 -4.58 8.55
CA ASN A 448 7.10 -5.96 8.24
C ASN A 448 7.39 -6.94 9.40
N PRO A 449 6.39 -7.66 9.96
CA PRO A 449 6.55 -8.52 11.14
C PRO A 449 6.87 -9.98 10.76
N ALA A 450 7.84 -10.20 9.89
CA ALA A 450 8.41 -11.53 9.67
C ALA A 450 9.94 -11.41 9.68
N PRO A 451 10.70 -12.44 10.08
CA PRO A 451 12.13 -12.53 9.87
C PRO A 451 12.39 -12.74 8.37
N ARG A 452 11.99 -11.75 7.56
CA ARG A 452 12.42 -11.62 6.18
C ARG A 452 13.86 -11.15 6.27
N ILE A 453 14.72 -11.78 5.45
CA ILE A 453 16.07 -11.31 5.12
C ILE A 453 16.08 -9.77 5.22
N PRO A 454 17.06 -9.10 5.83
CA PRO A 454 17.27 -7.70 5.49
C PRO A 454 17.42 -7.70 3.98
N THR A 455 16.34 -7.37 3.27
CA THR A 455 16.34 -7.32 1.82
C THR A 455 17.50 -6.41 1.55
N PRO A 456 18.57 -6.89 0.90
CA PRO A 456 19.60 -5.97 0.50
C PRO A 456 18.83 -4.87 -0.24
N THR A 457 19.17 -3.61 0.01
CA THR A 457 18.52 -2.39 -0.51
C THR A 457 18.36 -2.33 -2.04
N PHE A 458 18.61 -3.46 -2.69
CA PHE A 458 18.47 -3.93 -4.06
C PHE A 458 17.05 -4.31 -4.48
N GLY A 459 16.21 -4.77 -3.56
CA GLY A 459 14.87 -5.30 -3.91
C GLY A 459 13.74 -4.28 -3.92
N ASN A 460 13.93 -3.11 -3.33
CA ASN A 460 12.91 -2.07 -3.24
C ASN A 460 13.55 -0.75 -3.64
N LEU A 461 12.91 -0.04 -4.57
CA LEU A 461 13.12 1.38 -4.84
C LEU A 461 13.50 2.09 -3.55
N TYR A 462 14.70 2.67 -3.50
CA TYR A 462 15.22 3.31 -2.30
C TYR A 462 14.41 4.59 -2.10
N SER A 463 13.25 4.50 -1.44
CA SER A 463 12.19 5.51 -1.52
C SER A 463 12.69 6.92 -1.19
N GLY A 464 13.63 7.06 -0.24
CA GLY A 464 14.23 8.36 0.09
C GLY A 464 15.20 8.91 -0.96
N ALA A 465 15.93 8.06 -1.69
CA ALA A 465 16.85 8.50 -2.75
C ALA A 465 16.12 8.82 -4.06
N ASP A 466 15.00 8.14 -4.27
CA ASP A 466 14.03 8.35 -5.33
C ASP A 466 13.20 9.63 -5.11
N GLU A 467 12.85 9.94 -3.86
CA GLU A 467 12.27 11.23 -3.49
C GLU A 467 13.23 12.41 -3.71
N GLU A 468 14.53 12.25 -3.40
CA GLU A 468 15.54 13.27 -3.70
C GLU A 468 15.62 13.57 -5.20
N PHE A 469 15.58 12.54 -6.05
CA PHE A 469 15.50 12.70 -7.51
C PHE A 469 14.29 13.52 -7.95
N LEU A 470 13.11 13.23 -7.37
CA LEU A 470 11.86 13.93 -7.70
C LEU A 470 11.90 15.42 -7.29
N VAL A 471 12.57 15.73 -6.18
CA VAL A 471 12.73 17.11 -5.68
C VAL A 471 13.75 17.90 -6.51
N GLU A 472 14.87 17.28 -6.89
CA GLU A 472 15.96 18.00 -7.56
C GLU A 472 15.74 18.20 -9.07
N ASN A 473 15.12 17.25 -9.77
CA ASN A 473 14.91 17.36 -11.23
C ASN A 473 13.72 18.24 -11.64
N LYS A 474 13.03 18.85 -10.67
CA LYS A 474 11.85 19.69 -10.90
C LYS A 474 11.78 20.75 -9.80
N LYS A 475 11.88 22.06 -10.17
CA LYS A 475 11.56 23.24 -9.33
C LYS A 475 10.17 23.11 -8.66
N PHE A 476 10.04 22.35 -7.58
CA PHE A 476 8.72 22.06 -7.00
C PHE A 476 8.75 22.08 -5.47
N THR A 477 7.78 22.81 -4.94
CA THR A 477 7.49 23.02 -3.54
C THR A 477 7.05 21.69 -2.89
N PRO A 478 7.53 21.36 -1.69
CA PRO A 478 7.01 20.23 -0.93
C PRO A 478 5.50 20.38 -0.73
N ILE A 479 4.75 19.30 -0.94
CA ILE A 479 3.38 19.23 -0.40
C ILE A 479 3.58 19.05 1.10
N VAL A 480 3.27 20.10 1.85
CA VAL A 480 3.05 20.01 3.29
C VAL A 480 1.83 19.09 3.46
N CYS A 481 2.04 17.96 4.14
CA CYS A 481 0.95 17.06 4.55
C CYS A 481 -0.04 17.79 5.45
#